data_AF-A0A3N5RHR3-F1
#
_entry.id   AF-A0A3N5RHR3-F1
#
_cell.length_a   1.000
_cell.length_b   1.000
_cell.length_c   1.000
_cell.angle_alpha   90.00
_cell.angle_beta   90.00
_cell.angle_gamma   90.00
#
_symmetry.space_group_name_H-M   'P 1'
#
loop_
_entity.id
_entity.type
_entity.pdbx_description
1 polymer ?
#
loop_
_entity_poly.entity_id
_entity_poly.type
_entity_poly.pdbx_seq_one_letter_code
_entity_poly.pdbx_strand_id
1 'polypeptide(L)'
;MKNKRNGNLCELWSAIEETVGAMSELVNTGKVRYPGLSEAAPATIRRACAVFPITAPQSEYSLWTRDPQKEIRVVCRELKIGFVAYRPLGRGFLTGRFREMDDLDKADDRRALCGPRHAGDQPLKLF
;
A
#
# COMPACT_ATOMS: atom_id res chain seq x y z
N MET A 1 18.57 36.86 9.16
CA MET A 1 17.36 36.97 8.31
C MET A 1 16.25 36.14 8.92
N LYS A 2 15.02 36.66 8.96
CA LYS A 2 13.94 36.24 9.87
C LYS A 2 13.38 34.85 9.53
N ASN A 3 13.24 34.03 10.57
CA ASN A 3 12.49 32.78 10.63
C ASN A 3 10.99 33.04 10.40
N LYS A 4 10.35 32.31 9.48
CA LYS A 4 8.89 32.22 9.36
C LYS A 4 8.50 30.75 9.19
N ARG A 5 8.55 30.01 10.30
CA ARG A 5 7.78 28.77 10.46
C ARG A 5 6.32 29.16 10.70
N ASN A 6 5.58 29.36 9.61
CA ASN A 6 4.13 29.45 9.65
C ASN A 6 3.57 28.03 9.57
N GLY A 7 3.71 27.28 10.68
CA GLY A 7 3.32 25.88 10.76
C GLY A 7 1.80 25.70 10.67
N ASN A 8 1.32 25.43 9.46
CA ASN A 8 0.14 24.61 9.25
C ASN A 8 0.51 23.18 9.69
N LEU A 9 -0.36 22.49 10.43
CA LEU A 9 -0.13 21.12 10.91
C LEU A 9 0.13 20.10 9.79
N CYS A 10 -0.06 20.48 8.52
CA CYS A 10 0.32 19.71 7.33
C CYS A 10 1.83 19.70 7.03
N GLU A 11 2.63 20.63 7.56
CA GLU A 11 4.10 20.67 7.41
C GLU A 11 4.85 19.74 8.39
N LEU A 12 4.14 19.09 9.31
CA LEU A 12 4.73 18.09 10.23
C LEU A 12 4.90 16.70 9.59
N TRP A 13 4.41 16.53 8.36
CA TRP A 13 4.60 15.33 7.55
C TRP A 13 5.54 15.73 6.41
N SER A 14 6.71 15.09 6.32
CA SER A 14 7.67 15.37 5.23
C SER A 14 6.99 15.24 3.87
N ALA A 15 7.22 16.21 2.98
CA ALA A 15 6.71 16.13 1.62
C ALA A 15 7.29 14.88 0.93
N ILE A 16 6.51 14.24 0.05
CA ILE A 16 6.98 13.04 -0.67
C ILE A 16 8.22 13.34 -1.50
N GLU A 17 8.33 14.55 -2.05
CA GLU A 17 9.47 14.99 -2.85
C GLU A 17 10.76 15.05 -2.04
N GLU A 18 10.68 15.57 -0.80
CA GLU A 18 11.82 15.62 0.10
C GLU A 18 12.28 14.20 0.48
N THR A 19 11.31 13.34 0.80
CA THR A 19 11.57 11.94 1.17
C THR A 19 12.23 11.18 0.02
N VAL A 20 11.66 11.28 -1.18
CA VAL A 20 12.18 10.58 -2.37
C VAL A 20 13.51 11.19 -2.83
N GLY A 21 13.70 12.51 -2.66
CA GLY A 21 14.97 13.18 -2.85
C GLY A 21 16.07 12.57 -1.99
N ALA A 22 15.84 12.44 -0.68
CA ALA A 22 16.78 11.79 0.23
C ALA A 22 17.03 10.32 -0.13
N MET A 23 15.99 9.57 -0.55
CA MET A 23 16.16 8.20 -1.03
C MET A 23 17.04 8.12 -2.29
N SER A 24 16.96 9.11 -3.19
CA SER A 24 17.79 9.16 -4.40
C SER A 24 19.27 9.31 -4.08
N GLU A 25 19.63 10.05 -3.02
CA GLU A 25 21.02 10.18 -2.56
C GLU A 25 21.58 8.85 -2.07
N LEU A 26 20.76 8.04 -1.41
CA LEU A 26 21.14 6.68 -1.00
C LEU A 26 21.37 5.76 -2.20
N VAL A 27 20.63 5.97 -3.29
CA VAL A 27 20.86 5.25 -4.55
C VAL A 27 22.16 5.71 -5.21
N ASN A 28 22.39 7.03 -5.30
CA ASN A 28 23.59 7.61 -5.89
C ASN A 28 24.88 7.22 -5.14
N THR A 29 24.80 7.06 -3.83
CA THR A 29 25.92 6.58 -2.99
C THR A 29 26.04 5.05 -2.96
N GLY A 30 25.22 4.33 -3.72
CA GLY A 30 25.29 2.87 -3.87
C GLY A 30 24.78 2.08 -2.65
N LYS A 31 24.14 2.73 -1.67
CA LYS A 31 23.61 2.08 -0.47
C LYS A 31 22.27 1.39 -0.73
N VAL A 32 21.49 1.91 -1.68
CA VAL A 32 20.21 1.36 -2.12
C VAL A 32 20.25 1.14 -3.63
N ARG A 33 19.64 0.06 -4.12
CA ARG A 33 19.54 -0.18 -5.58
C ARG A 33 18.24 0.36 -6.18
N TYR A 34 17.12 0.11 -5.49
CA TYR A 34 15.78 0.30 -6.03
C TYR A 34 14.83 0.80 -4.95
N PRO A 35 14.37 2.06 -5.00
CA PRO A 35 13.42 2.58 -4.04
C PRO A 35 11.99 2.10 -4.35
N GLY A 36 11.21 1.86 -3.30
CA GLY A 36 9.81 1.47 -3.36
C GLY A 36 8.97 2.31 -2.40
N LEU A 37 7.65 2.28 -2.56
CA LEU A 37 6.71 2.95 -1.66
C LEU A 37 5.77 1.92 -1.05
N SER A 38 5.22 2.23 0.12
CA SER A 38 4.19 1.41 0.77
C SER A 38 2.95 2.26 0.98
N GLU A 39 1.78 1.72 0.63
CA GLU A 39 0.48 2.35 0.90
C GLU A 39 0.34 3.79 0.40
N ALA A 40 1.03 4.11 -0.69
CA ALA A 40 0.99 5.43 -1.29
C ALA A 40 -0.23 5.57 -2.22
N ALA A 41 -0.95 6.69 -2.06
CA ALA A 41 -2.05 7.03 -2.95
C ALA A 41 -1.56 7.29 -4.40
N PRO A 42 -2.43 7.14 -5.42
CA PRO A 42 -2.12 7.41 -6.83
C PRO A 42 -1.35 8.71 -7.09
N ALA A 43 -1.82 9.82 -6.53
CA ALA A 43 -1.21 11.14 -6.71
C ALA A 43 0.20 11.20 -6.09
N THR A 44 0.39 10.58 -4.93
CA THR A 44 1.68 10.50 -4.24
C THR A 44 2.70 9.70 -5.05
N ILE A 45 2.28 8.58 -5.66
CA ILE A 45 3.16 7.77 -6.53
C ILE A 45 3.63 8.58 -7.73
N ARG A 46 2.74 9.35 -8.38
CA ARG A 46 3.12 10.19 -9.53
C ARG A 46 4.13 11.27 -9.13
N ARG A 47 3.87 11.95 -8.02
CA ARG A 47 4.78 12.98 -7.47
C ARG A 47 6.14 12.40 -7.12
N ALA A 48 6.18 11.22 -6.49
CA ALA A 48 7.41 10.50 -6.19
C ALA A 48 8.22 10.18 -7.46
N CYS A 49 7.57 9.58 -8.47
CA CYS A 49 8.22 9.23 -9.74
C CYS A 49 8.71 10.46 -10.52
N ALA A 50 8.11 11.64 -10.31
CA ALA A 50 8.59 12.89 -10.89
C ALA A 50 9.92 13.37 -10.27
N VAL A 51 10.24 12.94 -9.05
CA VAL A 51 11.52 13.25 -8.38
C VAL A 51 12.58 12.21 -8.67
N PHE A 52 12.26 10.93 -8.48
CA PHE A 52 13.16 9.82 -8.75
C PHE A 52 12.38 8.55 -9.11
N PRO A 53 12.85 7.71 -10.06
CA PRO A 53 12.14 6.49 -10.45
C PRO A 53 11.85 5.56 -9.26
N ILE A 54 10.57 5.34 -8.97
CA ILE A 54 10.12 4.34 -8.00
C ILE A 54 9.96 2.99 -8.70
N THR A 55 10.44 1.93 -8.06
CA THR A 55 10.43 0.58 -8.65
C THR A 55 9.07 -0.08 -8.57
N ALA A 56 8.43 0.00 -7.40
CA ALA A 56 7.06 -0.47 -7.19
C ALA A 56 6.46 0.12 -5.90
N PRO A 57 5.18 0.51 -5.91
CA PRO A 57 4.39 0.58 -4.69
C PRO A 57 3.97 -0.82 -4.21
N GLN A 58 3.84 -0.95 -2.89
CA GLN A 58 3.25 -2.09 -2.20
C GLN A 58 1.90 -1.68 -1.60
N SER A 59 0.83 -2.43 -1.88
CA SER A 59 -0.52 -2.17 -1.36
C SER A 59 -1.31 -3.46 -1.10
N GLU A 60 -2.34 -3.39 -0.26
CA GLU A 60 -3.15 -4.57 0.08
C GLU A 60 -3.92 -5.01 -1.16
N TYR A 61 -3.71 -6.25 -1.62
CA TYR A 61 -4.43 -6.74 -2.78
C TYR A 61 -4.69 -8.23 -2.69
N SER A 62 -5.96 -8.61 -2.79
CA SER A 62 -6.42 -10.01 -2.74
C SER A 62 -7.75 -10.15 -3.47
N LEU A 63 -8.34 -11.35 -3.45
CA LEU A 63 -9.71 -11.53 -3.97
C LEU A 63 -10.75 -10.69 -3.21
N TRP A 64 -10.49 -10.36 -1.94
CA TRP A 64 -11.37 -9.55 -1.11
C TRP A 64 -11.05 -8.06 -1.15
N THR A 65 -9.78 -7.69 -1.35
CA THR A 65 -9.35 -6.29 -1.41
C THR A 65 -8.93 -5.95 -2.84
N ARG A 66 -9.86 -5.36 -3.61
CA ARG A 66 -9.66 -5.07 -5.04
C ARG A 66 -9.60 -3.59 -5.38
N ASP A 67 -9.80 -2.69 -4.42
CA ASP A 67 -9.78 -1.24 -4.69
C ASP A 67 -8.44 -0.77 -5.30
N PRO A 68 -7.27 -1.25 -4.85
CA PRO A 68 -5.99 -0.87 -5.48
C PRO A 68 -5.86 -1.26 -6.95
N GLN A 69 -6.66 -2.21 -7.46
CA GLN A 69 -6.67 -2.51 -8.89
C GLN A 69 -7.25 -1.38 -9.74
N LYS A 70 -8.24 -0.63 -9.21
CA LYS A 70 -8.92 0.45 -9.96
C LYS A 70 -8.06 1.70 -10.08
N GLU A 71 -7.15 1.90 -9.13
CA GLU A 71 -6.39 3.14 -9.01
C GLU A 71 -4.89 2.90 -9.11
N ILE A 72 -4.29 2.21 -8.14
CA ILE A 72 -2.84 2.04 -8.02
C ILE A 72 -2.27 1.22 -9.18
N ARG A 73 -2.92 0.13 -9.57
CA ARG A 73 -2.48 -0.70 -10.69
C ARG A 73 -2.53 0.04 -12.03
N VAL A 74 -3.48 0.96 -12.21
CA VAL A 74 -3.58 1.80 -13.42
C VAL A 74 -2.37 2.73 -13.48
N VAL A 75 -2.07 3.44 -12.38
CA VAL A 75 -0.88 4.30 -12.25
C VAL A 75 0.41 3.52 -12.50
N CYS A 76 0.54 2.31 -11.95
CA CYS A 76 1.73 1.48 -12.15
C CYS A 76 1.95 1.13 -13.63
N ARG A 77 0.87 0.82 -14.36
CA ARG A 77 0.93 0.55 -15.81
C ARG A 77 1.33 1.78 -16.60
N GLU A 78 0.75 2.94 -16.30
CA GLU A 78 1.07 4.19 -17.00
C GLU A 78 2.55 4.59 -16.79
N LEU A 79 3.04 4.48 -15.56
CA LEU A 79 4.42 4.80 -15.20
C LEU A 79 5.43 3.69 -15.56
N LYS A 80 4.94 2.53 -16.02
CA LYS A 80 5.75 1.33 -16.33
C LYS A 80 6.58 0.83 -15.14
N ILE A 81 6.00 0.84 -13.95
CA ILE A 81 6.61 0.37 -12.70
C ILE A 81 5.94 -0.92 -12.22
N GLY A 82 6.61 -1.65 -11.31
CA GLY A 82 6.05 -2.86 -10.71
C GLY A 82 4.89 -2.56 -9.75
N PHE A 83 4.20 -3.61 -9.31
CA PHE A 83 3.19 -3.55 -8.26
C PHE A 83 3.37 -4.76 -7.33
N VAL A 84 3.48 -4.52 -6.03
CA VAL A 84 3.64 -5.59 -5.04
C VAL A 84 2.38 -5.72 -4.19
N ALA A 85 1.70 -6.86 -4.31
CA ALA A 85 0.55 -7.18 -3.46
C ALA A 85 1.03 -7.67 -2.10
N TYR A 86 0.60 -7.03 -1.02
CA TYR A 86 0.70 -7.62 0.32
C TYR A 86 -0.66 -8.19 0.77
N ARG A 87 -0.62 -9.18 1.67
CA ARG A 87 -1.78 -10.01 2.07
C ARG A 87 -2.58 -10.61 0.89
N PRO A 88 -1.90 -11.24 -0.11
CA PRO A 88 -2.60 -11.83 -1.25
C PRO A 88 -3.58 -12.94 -0.86
N LEU A 89 -3.33 -13.62 0.26
CA LEU A 89 -4.17 -14.70 0.79
C LEU A 89 -5.22 -14.23 1.80
N GLY A 90 -5.54 -12.92 1.83
CA GLY A 90 -6.55 -12.37 2.72
C GLY A 90 -6.29 -12.74 4.18
N ARG A 91 -5.06 -12.53 4.68
CA ARG A 91 -4.65 -12.89 6.07
C ARG A 91 -4.82 -14.38 6.41
N GLY A 92 -4.75 -15.24 5.40
CA GLY A 92 -4.86 -16.69 5.53
C GLY A 92 -6.27 -17.24 5.28
N PHE A 93 -7.30 -16.40 5.21
CA PHE A 93 -8.67 -16.86 4.97
C PHE A 93 -8.86 -17.49 3.58
N LEU A 94 -8.15 -16.98 2.56
CA LEU A 94 -8.24 -17.52 1.19
C LEU A 94 -7.49 -18.85 1.00
N THR A 95 -6.96 -19.43 2.07
CA THR A 95 -6.31 -20.75 2.04
C THR A 95 -7.28 -21.92 2.25
N GLY A 96 -8.51 -21.63 2.71
CA GLY A 96 -9.49 -22.66 3.09
C GLY A 96 -9.22 -23.33 4.46
N ARG A 97 -8.20 -22.87 5.20
CA ARG A 97 -7.86 -23.38 6.53
C ARG A 97 -8.90 -23.05 7.60
N PHE A 98 -9.50 -21.86 7.52
CA PHE A 98 -10.49 -21.38 8.49
C PHE A 98 -11.87 -21.40 7.83
N ARG A 99 -12.81 -22.11 8.44
CA ARG A 99 -14.20 -22.27 8.00
C ARG A 99 -15.17 -21.58 8.95
N GLU A 100 -14.85 -21.58 10.24
CA GLU A 100 -15.66 -20.98 11.29
C GLU A 100 -14.84 -20.05 12.18
N MET A 101 -15.51 -19.19 12.95
CA MET A 101 -14.85 -18.26 13.87
C MET A 101 -14.08 -18.94 14.99
N ASP A 102 -14.45 -20.16 15.33
CA ASP A 102 -13.82 -20.96 16.38
C ASP A 102 -12.55 -21.66 15.91
N ASP A 103 -12.26 -21.66 14.59
CA ASP A 103 -10.95 -22.06 14.05
C ASP A 103 -9.85 -21.03 14.36
N LEU A 104 -10.23 -19.86 14.88
CA LEU A 104 -9.32 -18.81 15.33
C LEU A 104 -9.25 -18.80 16.86
N ASP A 105 -8.03 -18.70 17.40
CA ASP A 105 -7.84 -18.51 18.83
C ASP A 105 -8.62 -17.29 19.33
N LYS A 106 -9.18 -17.38 20.54
CA LYS A 106 -10.03 -16.30 21.10
C LYS A 106 -9.34 -14.93 21.14
N ALA A 107 -8.02 -14.91 21.25
CA ALA A 107 -7.18 -13.71 21.26
C ALA A 107 -6.69 -13.26 19.86
N ASP A 108 -7.11 -13.91 18.79
CA ASP A 108 -6.69 -13.58 17.44
C ASP A 108 -7.37 -12.32 16.91
N ASP A 109 -6.58 -11.31 16.55
CA ASP A 109 -7.05 -10.01 16.04
C ASP A 109 -7.92 -10.13 14.78
N ARG A 110 -7.77 -11.21 14.00
CA ARG A 110 -8.60 -11.45 12.82
C ARG A 110 -10.08 -11.61 13.19
N ARG A 111 -10.40 -12.02 14.42
CA ARG A 111 -11.78 -12.12 14.91
C ARG A 111 -12.47 -10.75 14.97
N ALA A 112 -11.72 -9.68 15.25
CA ALA A 112 -12.24 -8.31 15.22
C ALA A 112 -12.36 -7.75 13.79
N LEU A 113 -11.59 -8.29 12.84
CA LEU A 113 -11.57 -7.84 11.45
C LEU A 113 -12.65 -8.49 10.58
N CYS A 114 -13.35 -9.51 11.07
CA CYS A 114 -14.43 -10.22 10.39
C CYS A 114 -15.73 -9.38 10.22
N GLY A 115 -15.60 -8.13 9.78
CA GLY A 115 -16.71 -7.35 9.24
C GLY A 115 -17.15 -7.88 7.87
N PRO A 116 -18.17 -7.26 7.24
CA PRO A 116 -18.84 -7.75 6.02
C PRO A 116 -17.93 -8.04 4.83
N ARG A 117 -16.73 -7.44 4.79
CA ARG A 117 -15.71 -7.68 3.75
C ARG A 117 -15.05 -9.06 3.83
N HIS A 118 -15.02 -9.67 5.00
CA HIS A 118 -14.28 -10.92 5.28
C HIS A 118 -15.20 -12.08 5.73
N ALA A 119 -16.47 -11.79 6.01
CA ALA A 119 -17.50 -12.81 6.21
C ALA A 119 -17.88 -13.38 4.84
N GLY A 120 -17.70 -14.70 4.65
CA GLY A 120 -17.88 -15.42 3.40
C GLY A 120 -19.31 -15.53 2.86
N ASP A 121 -20.18 -14.57 3.18
CA ASP A 121 -21.62 -14.63 2.89
C ASP A 121 -22.05 -13.69 1.74
N GLN A 122 -21.14 -13.36 0.84
CA GLN A 122 -21.50 -12.80 -0.46
C GLN A 122 -21.58 -13.96 -1.45
N PRO A 123 -22.78 -14.38 -1.89
CA PRO A 123 -22.89 -15.41 -2.91
C PRO A 123 -22.09 -14.95 -4.14
N LEU A 124 -21.24 -15.84 -4.63
CA LEU A 124 -20.61 -15.74 -5.95
C LEU A 124 -21.72 -15.52 -6.98
N LYS A 125 -22.06 -14.26 -7.26
CA LYS A 125 -22.61 -13.91 -8.56
C LYS A 125 -21.46 -14.10 -9.52
N LEU A 126 -21.45 -15.29 -10.12
CA LEU A 126 -20.70 -15.57 -11.33
C LEU A 126 -20.97 -14.43 -12.33
N PHE A 127 -19.87 -13.95 -12.90
CA PHE A 127 -19.73 -12.88 -13.91
C PHE A 127 -19.68 -11.45 -13.36
#